data_AF-A0A523G0X6-F1
#
_entry.id   AF-A0A523G0X6-F1
#
_cell.length_a   1.000
_cell.length_b   1.000
_cell.length_c   1.000
_cell.angle_alpha   90.00
_cell.angle_beta   90.00
_cell.angle_gamma   90.00
#
_symmetry.space_group_name_H-M   'P 1'
#
loop_
_entity.id
_entity.type
_entity.pdbx_description
1 polymer ?
#
loop_
_entity_poly.entity_id
_entity_poly.type
_entity_poly.pdbx_seq_one_letter_code
_entity_poly.pdbx_strand_id
1 'polypeptide(L)'
;CQALKDLQLYGAIPIIGIAKRLEEIYFPHDQYPIFIDKKSPSLRLLQQVRDEAHRFAITFHRNQRSRKSLGTELEQIPGIGFQTANRLLRKYKSLKKVMEATEKELTSVVGLSKAGKLKQYFED
;
A
#
# COMPACT_ATOMS: atom_id res chain seq x y z
N CYS A 1 -0.10 -25.03 -2.39
CA CYS A 1 1.20 -25.74 -2.51
C CYS A 1 1.65 -26.01 -3.95
N GLN A 2 0.83 -25.79 -4.99
CA GLN A 2 1.19 -26.12 -6.38
C GLN A 2 2.50 -25.44 -6.82
N ALA A 3 2.64 -24.13 -6.60
CA ALA A 3 3.85 -23.38 -6.95
C ALA A 3 5.14 -23.96 -6.32
N LEU A 4 5.07 -24.49 -5.09
CA LEU A 4 6.24 -25.12 -4.44
C LEU A 4 6.53 -26.51 -5.01
N LYS A 5 5.51 -27.24 -5.48
CA LYS A 5 5.69 -28.51 -6.20
C LYS A 5 6.33 -28.27 -7.56
N ASP A 6 5.89 -27.25 -8.28
CA ASP A 6 6.44 -26.86 -9.59
C ASP A 6 7.93 -26.48 -9.48
N LEU A 7 8.31 -25.83 -8.38
CA LEU A 7 9.70 -25.49 -8.07
C LEU A 7 10.50 -26.62 -7.41
N GLN A 8 9.92 -27.81 -7.23
CA GLN A 8 10.54 -28.95 -6.53
C GLN A 8 11.01 -28.64 -5.09
N LEU A 9 10.42 -27.63 -4.45
CA LEU A 9 10.72 -27.24 -3.06
C LEU A 9 9.74 -27.83 -2.04
N TYR A 10 8.68 -28.49 -2.53
CA TYR A 10 7.69 -29.12 -1.68
C TYR A 10 8.30 -30.26 -0.87
N GLY A 11 8.18 -30.19 0.46
CA GLY A 11 8.81 -31.15 1.39
C GLY A 11 10.23 -30.78 1.81
N ALA A 12 10.93 -29.92 1.06
CA ALA A 12 12.23 -29.38 1.47
C ALA A 12 12.10 -28.21 2.46
N ILE A 13 10.99 -27.46 2.36
CA ILE A 13 10.72 -26.31 3.22
C ILE A 13 9.43 -26.57 4.00
N PRO A 14 9.44 -26.41 5.34
CA PRO A 14 8.23 -26.50 6.14
C PRO A 14 7.29 -25.34 5.82
N ILE A 15 6.00 -25.64 5.65
CA ILE A 15 4.97 -24.66 5.36
C ILE A 15 3.97 -24.70 6.50
N ILE A 16 3.62 -23.54 7.02
CA ILE A 16 2.59 -23.38 8.05
C ILE A 16 1.66 -22.21 7.67
N GLY A 17 0.38 -22.35 8.02
CA GLY A 17 -0.59 -21.26 8.01
C GLY A 17 -1.04 -20.94 9.44
N ILE A 18 -1.36 -19.68 9.70
CA ILE A 18 -1.94 -19.23 10.98
C ILE A 18 -3.32 -18.63 10.75
N ALA A 19 -4.33 -19.14 11.45
CA ALA A 19 -5.69 -18.64 11.35
C ALA A 19 -5.90 -17.40 12.23
N LYS A 20 -6.52 -16.36 11.66
CA LYS A 20 -6.60 -15.04 12.29
C LYS A 20 -7.38 -14.98 13.62
N ARG A 21 -8.38 -15.84 13.82
CA ARG A 21 -9.31 -15.74 14.96
C ARG A 21 -8.84 -16.46 16.22
N LEU A 22 -8.38 -17.70 16.05
CA LEU A 22 -8.02 -18.58 17.16
C LEU A 22 -6.51 -18.85 17.23
N GLU A 23 -5.74 -18.26 16.32
CA GLU A 23 -4.28 -18.43 16.23
C GLU A 23 -3.87 -19.89 16.06
N GLU A 24 -4.74 -20.66 15.41
CA GLU A 24 -4.56 -22.06 15.07
C GLU A 24 -3.52 -22.21 13.95
N ILE A 25 -2.60 -23.17 14.13
CA ILE A 25 -1.56 -23.48 13.16
C ILE A 25 -1.99 -24.65 12.29
N TYR A 26 -1.92 -24.48 10.97
CA TYR A 26 -2.28 -25.49 9.99
C TYR A 26 -1.07 -25.89 9.16
N PHE A 27 -0.87 -27.20 8.98
CA PHE A 27 0.06 -27.74 8.01
C PHE A 27 -0.67 -28.05 6.70
N PRO A 28 0.02 -28.00 5.55
CA PRO A 28 -0.57 -28.44 4.29
C PRO A 28 -1.10 -29.87 4.40
N HIS A 29 -2.32 -30.08 3.92
CA HIS A 29 -3.01 -31.38 3.91
C HIS A 29 -3.42 -31.92 5.28
N ASP A 30 -3.16 -31.19 6.37
CA ASP A 30 -3.71 -31.53 7.68
C ASP A 30 -5.09 -30.88 7.85
N GLN A 31 -6.06 -31.68 8.32
CA GLN A 31 -7.41 -31.20 8.62
C GLN A 31 -7.50 -30.64 10.03
N TYR A 32 -6.60 -31.05 10.93
CA TYR A 32 -6.66 -30.69 12.33
C TYR A 32 -5.63 -29.59 12.63
N PRO A 33 -6.05 -28.47 13.24
CA PRO A 33 -5.11 -27.45 13.67
C PRO A 33 -4.30 -27.90 14.87
N ILE A 34 -3.09 -27.35 14.97
CA ILE A 34 -2.28 -27.38 16.18
C ILE A 34 -2.58 -26.15 17.02
N PHE A 35 -2.93 -26.38 18.28
CA PHE A 35 -3.10 -25.33 19.27
C PHE A 35 -1.79 -25.11 20.03
N ILE A 36 -1.34 -23.87 20.06
CA ILE A 36 -0.22 -23.44 20.90
C ILE A 36 -0.80 -22.64 22.07
N ASP A 37 -0.24 -22.83 23.27
CA ASP A 37 -0.63 -22.04 24.44
C ASP A 37 -0.53 -20.53 24.12
N LYS A 38 -1.58 -19.77 24.45
CA LYS A 38 -1.67 -18.32 24.25
C LYS A 38 -0.56 -17.54 24.95
N LYS A 39 0.02 -18.09 26.02
CA LYS A 39 1.13 -17.50 26.77
C LYS A 39 2.50 -17.89 26.20
N SER A 40 2.54 -18.80 25.22
CA SER A 40 3.79 -19.29 24.65
C SER A 40 4.55 -18.20 23.89
N PRO A 41 5.87 -18.08 24.10
CA PRO A 41 6.73 -17.24 23.27
C PRO A 41 6.65 -17.57 21.78
N SER A 42 6.49 -18.87 21.44
CA SER A 42 6.43 -19.32 20.05
C SER A 42 5.21 -18.78 19.32
N LEU A 43 4.06 -18.74 19.99
CA LEU A 43 2.85 -18.16 19.40
C LEU A 43 3.00 -16.66 19.16
N ARG A 44 3.61 -15.94 20.11
CA ARG A 44 3.89 -14.50 19.96
C ARG A 44 4.77 -14.21 18.74
N LEU A 45 5.78 -15.05 18.50
CA LEU A 45 6.64 -14.90 17.32
C LEU A 45 5.83 -15.06 16.02
N LEU A 46 5.00 -16.10 15.92
CA LEU A 46 4.17 -16.34 14.74
C LEU A 46 3.16 -15.20 14.50
N GLN A 47 2.57 -14.67 15.57
CA GLN A 47 1.69 -13.50 15.50
C GLN A 47 2.43 -12.27 14.97
N GLN A 48 3.64 -12.00 15.45
CA GLN A 48 4.45 -10.87 14.97
C GLN A 48 4.76 -10.98 13.48
N VAL A 49 5.16 -12.16 13.00
CA VAL A 49 5.42 -12.41 11.57
C VAL A 49 4.15 -12.17 10.74
N ARG A 50 3.01 -12.67 11.19
CA ARG A 50 1.72 -12.46 10.53
C ARG A 50 1.36 -10.98 10.49
N ASP A 51 1.44 -10.30 11.62
CA ASP A 51 1.05 -8.89 11.74
C ASP A 51 1.95 -8.00 10.89
N GLU A 52 3.22 -8.32 10.75
CA GLU A 52 4.16 -7.64 9.86
C GLU A 52 3.82 -7.87 8.38
N ALA A 53 3.49 -9.10 7.99
CA ALA A 53 3.01 -9.40 6.64
C ALA A 53 1.71 -8.63 6.31
N HIS A 54 0.77 -8.57 7.26
CA HIS A 54 -0.46 -7.78 7.14
C HIS A 54 -0.17 -6.28 7.05
N ARG A 55 0.70 -5.74 7.92
CA ARG A 55 1.12 -4.33 7.91
C ARG A 55 1.72 -3.96 6.56
N PHE A 56 2.60 -4.80 6.02
CA PHE A 56 3.23 -4.61 4.71
C PHE A 56 2.17 -4.58 3.60
N ALA A 57 1.29 -5.59 3.52
CA ALA A 57 0.25 -5.69 2.50
C ALA A 57 -0.71 -4.50 2.52
N ILE A 58 -1.19 -4.11 3.72
CA ILE A 58 -2.09 -2.95 3.90
C ILE A 58 -1.39 -1.66 3.50
N THR A 59 -0.14 -1.46 3.91
CA THR A 59 0.65 -0.27 3.56
C THR A 59 0.86 -0.17 2.06
N PHE A 60 1.19 -1.28 1.40
CA PHE A 60 1.36 -1.35 -0.05
C PHE A 60 0.07 -0.95 -0.78
N HIS A 61 -1.07 -1.57 -0.43
CA HIS A 61 -2.34 -1.25 -1.07
C HIS A 61 -2.83 0.17 -0.76
N ARG A 62 -2.58 0.69 0.45
CA ARG A 62 -2.88 2.08 0.81
C ARG A 62 -2.07 3.04 -0.08
N ASN A 63 -0.79 2.78 -0.28
CA ASN A 63 0.08 3.60 -1.12
C ASN A 63 -0.28 3.49 -2.61
N GLN A 64 -0.65 2.31 -3.09
CA GLN A 64 -1.10 2.15 -4.47
C GLN A 64 -2.43 2.88 -4.71
N ARG A 65 -3.38 2.75 -3.78
CA ARG A 65 -4.69 3.42 -3.86
C ARG A 65 -4.55 4.93 -3.80
N SER A 66 -3.73 5.46 -2.87
CA SER A 66 -3.47 6.89 -2.82
C SER A 66 -2.89 7.37 -4.15
N ARG A 67 -1.83 6.74 -4.66
CA ARG A 67 -1.24 7.11 -5.97
C ARG A 67 -2.24 7.09 -7.13
N LYS A 68 -3.16 6.13 -7.15
CA LYS A 68 -4.21 6.07 -8.18
C LYS A 68 -5.23 7.20 -8.06
N SER A 69 -5.73 7.46 -6.85
CA SER A 69 -6.69 8.56 -6.58
C SER A 69 -6.10 9.93 -6.89
N LEU A 70 -4.82 10.11 -6.55
CA LEU A 70 -4.07 11.34 -6.72
C LEU A 70 -3.94 11.77 -8.20
N GLY A 71 -3.78 10.81 -9.12
CA GLY A 71 -3.71 11.09 -10.56
C GLY A 71 -5.05 11.56 -11.12
N THR A 72 -6.13 10.86 -10.76
CA THR A 72 -7.48 11.13 -11.28
C THR A 72 -8.00 12.53 -10.98
N GLU A 73 -7.87 13.04 -9.75
CA GLU A 73 -8.40 14.39 -9.43
C GLU A 73 -7.57 15.51 -10.08
N LEU A 74 -6.24 15.39 -10.14
CA LEU A 74 -5.42 16.40 -10.83
C LEU A 74 -5.62 16.37 -12.33
N GLU A 75 -5.91 15.21 -12.92
CA GLU A 75 -6.19 15.05 -14.34
C GLU A 75 -7.59 15.53 -14.74
N GLN A 76 -8.51 15.67 -13.79
CA GLN A 76 -9.83 16.27 -14.04
C GLN A 76 -9.75 17.79 -14.29
N ILE A 77 -8.65 18.44 -13.87
CA ILE A 77 -8.48 19.88 -14.04
C ILE A 77 -8.18 20.21 -15.51
N PRO A 78 -9.01 21.03 -16.18
CA PRO A 78 -8.83 21.36 -17.59
C PRO A 78 -7.45 21.97 -17.90
N GLY A 79 -6.62 21.23 -18.66
CA GLY A 79 -5.27 21.64 -19.03
C GLY A 79 -4.14 21.12 -18.12
N ILE A 80 -4.46 20.31 -17.11
CA ILE A 80 -3.49 19.52 -16.34
C ILE A 80 -3.53 18.07 -16.83
N GLY A 81 -2.51 17.67 -17.59
CA GLY A 81 -2.37 16.28 -18.05
C GLY A 81 -1.64 15.38 -17.06
N PHE A 82 -1.72 14.05 -17.27
CA PHE A 82 -1.08 12.99 -16.47
C PHE A 82 0.39 13.27 -16.10
N GLN A 83 1.20 13.80 -17.03
CA GLN A 83 2.60 14.11 -16.75
C GLN A 83 2.78 15.25 -15.74
N THR A 84 1.89 16.25 -15.79
CA THR A 84 1.92 17.39 -14.85
C THR A 84 1.42 16.94 -13.48
N ALA A 85 0.33 16.17 -13.44
CA ALA A 85 -0.17 15.55 -12.22
C ALA A 85 0.91 14.68 -11.54
N ASN A 86 1.55 13.77 -12.28
CA ASN A 86 2.63 12.95 -11.72
C ASN A 86 3.82 13.76 -11.21
N ARG A 87 4.18 14.87 -11.86
CA ARG A 87 5.28 15.74 -11.42
C ARG A 87 4.96 16.38 -10.06
N LEU A 88 3.74 16.88 -9.89
CA LEU A 88 3.26 17.41 -8.62
C LEU A 88 3.23 16.33 -7.53
N LEU A 89 2.68 15.16 -7.85
CA LEU A 89 2.57 14.06 -6.90
C LEU A 89 3.92 13.47 -6.50
N ARG A 90 4.91 13.47 -7.38
CA ARG A 90 6.28 13.07 -7.04
C ARG A 90 6.91 14.02 -6.02
N LYS A 91 6.67 15.33 -6.13
CA LYS A 91 7.22 16.33 -5.20
C LYS A 91 6.46 16.36 -3.88
N TYR A 92 5.12 16.44 -3.94
CA TYR A 92 4.28 16.68 -2.77
C TYR A 92 3.73 15.41 -2.12
N LYS A 93 3.82 14.24 -2.77
CA LYS A 93 3.37 12.91 -2.30
C LYS A 93 1.87 12.75 -2.05
N SER A 94 1.09 13.83 -1.91
CA SER A 94 -0.36 13.79 -1.74
C SER A 94 -1.05 15.05 -2.30
N LEU A 95 -2.34 14.94 -2.60
CA LEU A 95 -3.21 16.00 -3.11
C LEU A 95 -3.37 17.09 -2.06
N LYS A 96 -3.58 16.72 -0.79
CA LYS A 96 -3.63 17.67 0.32
C LYS A 96 -2.40 18.59 0.35
N LYS A 97 -1.21 18.03 0.16
CA LYS A 97 0.04 18.81 0.11
C LYS A 97 0.16 19.67 -1.14
N VAL A 98 -0.51 19.31 -2.23
CA VAL A 98 -0.60 20.17 -3.44
C VAL A 98 -1.56 21.33 -3.18
N MET A 99 -2.67 21.10 -2.47
CA MET A 99 -3.63 22.15 -2.10
C MET A 99 -3.02 23.18 -1.12
N GLU A 100 -2.26 22.70 -0.14
CA GLU A 100 -1.56 23.52 0.86
C GLU A 100 -0.37 24.30 0.26
N ALA A 101 0.14 23.90 -0.91
CA ALA A 101 1.28 24.55 -1.53
C ALA A 101 0.96 26.00 -1.96
N THR A 102 1.94 26.88 -1.81
CA THR A 102 1.83 28.27 -2.26
C THR A 102 1.93 28.37 -3.79
N GLU A 103 1.38 29.43 -4.37
CA GLU A 103 1.42 29.64 -5.82
C GLU A 103 2.86 29.70 -6.36
N LYS A 104 3.79 30.28 -5.61
CA LYS A 104 5.23 30.30 -5.94
C LYS A 104 5.82 28.89 -6.00
N GLU A 105 5.46 28.03 -5.04
CA GLU A 105 5.93 26.65 -5.00
C GLU A 105 5.35 25.82 -6.15
N LEU A 106 4.07 25.99 -6.49
CA LEU A 106 3.45 25.33 -7.63
C LEU A 106 4.08 25.80 -8.95
N THR A 107 4.30 27.11 -9.08
CA THR A 107 4.94 27.73 -10.26
C THR A 107 6.33 27.15 -10.52
N SER A 108 7.12 26.89 -9.46
CA SER A 108 8.44 26.26 -9.59
C SER A 108 8.42 24.85 -10.21
N VAL A 109 7.28 24.16 -10.19
CA VAL A 109 7.15 22.76 -10.62
C VAL A 109 6.49 22.64 -11.99
N VAL A 110 5.45 23.44 -12.23
CA VAL A 110 4.57 23.31 -13.40
C VAL A 110 4.48 24.58 -14.26
N GLY A 111 5.09 25.69 -13.82
CA GLY A 111 5.04 27.00 -14.49
C GLY A 111 3.80 27.83 -14.13
N LEU A 112 3.86 29.13 -14.41
CA LEU A 112 2.84 30.13 -14.03
C LEU A 112 1.43 29.75 -14.52
N SER A 113 1.30 29.41 -15.80
CA SER A 113 0.00 29.13 -16.42
C SER A 113 -0.75 27.95 -15.77
N LYS A 114 -0.02 26.89 -15.38
CA LYS A 114 -0.61 25.70 -14.76
C LYS A 114 -0.82 25.89 -13.25
N ALA A 115 0.05 26.65 -12.58
CA ALA A 115 -0.09 26.97 -11.17
C ALA A 115 -1.35 27.80 -10.89
N GLY A 116 -1.64 28.81 -11.72
CA GLY A 116 -2.85 29.62 -11.58
C GLY A 116 -4.13 28.78 -11.71
N LYS A 117 -4.20 27.89 -12.70
CA LYS A 117 -5.34 26.97 -12.88
C LYS A 117 -5.57 26.03 -11.69
N LEU A 118 -4.48 25.54 -11.10
CA LEU A 118 -4.55 24.69 -9.91
C LEU A 118 -5.11 25.46 -8.71
N LYS A 119 -4.64 26.69 -8.49
CA LYS A 119 -5.15 27.52 -7.38
C LYS A 119 -6.62 27.88 -7.56
N GLN A 120 -7.01 28.30 -8.76
CA GLN A 120 -8.40 28.61 -9.05
C GLN A 120 -9.33 27.41 -8.81
N TYR A 121 -8.95 26.22 -9.29
CA TYR A 121 -9.75 25.00 -9.09
C TYR A 121 -9.89 24.55 -7.62
N PHE A 122 -8.95 24.92 -6.74
CA PHE A 122 -9.02 24.58 -5.32
C PHE A 122 -9.66 25.68 -4.46
N GLU A 123 -9.83 26.89 -5.00
CA GLU A 123 -10.53 28.01 -4.35
C GLU A 123 -12.02 28.05 -4.69
N ASP A 124 -12.42 27.49 -5.84
CA ASP A 124 -13.80 27.18 -6.23
C ASP A 124 -14.34 25.92 -5.52
#